data_AF-A0A2E7N0S9-F1
#
_entry.id   AF-A0A2E7N0S9-F1
#
_cell.length_a   1.000
_cell.length_b   1.000
_cell.length_c   1.000
_cell.angle_alpha   90.00
_cell.angle_beta   90.00
_cell.angle_gamma   90.00
#
_symmetry.space_group_name_H-M   'P 1'
#
loop_
_entity.id
_entity.type
_entity.pdbx_description
1 polymer ?
#
loop_
_entity_poly.entity_id
_entity_poly.type
_entity_poly.pdbx_seq_one_letter_code
_entity_poly.pdbx_strand_id
1 'polypeptide(L)' 'MKWILVYIAINNGVPIAVNGAGPNYYYNTMTECFWAREKLQKEIASEAMHSVYFPIGKQAICMRFEQ' A
#
# COMPACT_ATOMS: atom_id res chain seq x y z
N MET A 1 3.71 15.99 -10.76
CA MET A 1 4.34 14.92 -9.96
C MET A 1 3.26 13.92 -9.58
N LYS A 2 3.56 12.62 -9.58
CA LYS A 2 2.60 11.58 -9.23
C LYS A 2 3.11 10.74 -8.08
N TRP A 3 2.20 10.16 -7.31
CA TRP A 3 2.51 9.26 -6.22
C TRP A 3 1.83 7.92 -6.45
N ILE A 4 2.57 6.84 -6.22
CA ILE A 4 2.07 5.47 -6.33
C ILE A 4 2.04 4.81 -4.95
N LEU A 5 0.92 4.15 -4.64
CA LEU A 5 0.79 3.32 -3.45
C LEU A 5 1.36 1.93 -3.78
N VAL A 6 2.58 1.66 -3.33
CA VAL A 6 3.21 0.35 -3.51
C VAL A 6 2.82 -0.53 -2.33
N TYR A 7 2.06 -1.58 -2.61
CA TYR A 7 1.76 -2.62 -1.63
C TYR A 7 2.68 -3.81 -1.85
N ILE A 8 3.34 -4.25 -0.78
CA ILE A 8 4.31 -5.33 -0.74
C ILE A 8 3.73 -6.46 0.09
N ALA A 9 3.77 -7.68 -0.42
CA ALA A 9 3.39 -8.89 0.29
C ALA A 9 4.42 -10.00 0.07
N ILE A 10 4.59 -10.88 1.06
CA ILE A 10 5.38 -12.11 0.91
C ILE A 10 4.44 -13.23 0.47
N ASN A 11 4.68 -13.81 -0.70
CA ASN A 11 3.97 -14.98 -1.21
C ASN A 11 4.96 -16.13 -1.41
N ASN A 12 4.80 -17.24 -0.67
CA ASN A 12 5.71 -18.40 -0.69
C ASN A 12 7.20 -18.03 -0.53
N GLY A 13 7.50 -17.09 0.38
CA GLY A 13 8.86 -16.61 0.63
C GLY A 13 9.38 -15.59 -0.40
N VAL A 14 8.60 -15.25 -1.43
CA VAL A 14 8.96 -14.28 -2.46
C VAL A 14 8.25 -12.95 -2.22
N PRO A 15 8.96 -11.82 -2.14
CA PRO A 15 8.33 -10.51 -2.06
C PRO A 15 7.73 -10.14 -3.43
N ILE A 16 6.44 -9.78 -3.42
CA ILE A 16 5.73 -9.23 -4.57
C ILE A 16 5.32 -7.79 -4.27
N ALA A 17 5.40 -6.92 -5.26
CA ALA A 17 4.99 -5.53 -5.17
C ALA A 17 3.94 -5.23 -6.24
N VAL A 18 2.86 -4.57 -5.84
CA VAL A 18 1.77 -4.17 -6.73
C VAL A 18 1.35 -2.73 -6.45
N ASN A 19 0.63 -2.13 -7.39
CA ASN A 19 -0.07 -0.89 -7.11
C ASN A 19 -1.30 -1.19 -6.24
N GLY A 20 -1.24 -0.82 -4.96
CA GLY A 20 -2.32 -1.03 -3.99
C GLY A 20 -3.60 -0.25 -4.32
N ALA A 21 -3.52 0.75 -5.21
CA ALA A 21 -4.66 1.52 -5.69
C ALA A 21 -5.26 0.98 -7.02
N GLY A 22 -4.66 -0.07 -7.59
CA GLY A 22 -5.05 -0.64 -8.87
C GLY A 22 -4.15 -0.22 -10.04
N PRO A 23 -4.25 -0.90 -11.19
CA PRO A 23 -3.37 -0.69 -12.34
C PRO A 23 -3.51 0.74 -12.90
N ASN A 24 -2.37 1.37 -13.19
CA ASN A 24 -2.27 2.74 -13.74
C ASN A 24 -2.95 3.83 -12.90
N TYR A 25 -3.25 3.57 -11.62
CA TYR A 25 -3.76 4.59 -10.72
C TYR A 25 -2.61 5.34 -10.03
N TYR A 26 -2.73 6.66 -9.95
CA TYR A 26 -1.76 7.52 -9.29
C TYR A 26 -2.46 8.62 -8.50
N TYR A 27 -1.86 9.02 -7.39
CA TYR A 27 -2.29 10.15 -6.58
C TYR A 27 -1.55 11.42 -7.01
N ASN A 28 -2.22 12.57 -6.88
CA ASN A 28 -1.63 13.86 -7.24
C ASN A 28 -0.76 14.42 -6.12
N THR A 29 -1.09 14.08 -4.87
CA THR A 29 -0.35 14.53 -3.69
C THR A 29 0.15 13.36 -2.85
N MET A 30 1.23 13.60 -2.10
CA MET A 30 1.76 12.65 -1.13
C MET A 30 0.70 12.33 -0.07
N THR A 31 -0.02 13.35 0.39
CA THR A 31 -1.07 13.24 1.41
C THR A 31 -2.21 12.32 0.99
N GLU A 32 -2.70 12.43 -0.25
CA GLU A 32 -3.72 11.52 -0.78
C GLU A 32 -3.24 10.07 -0.78
N CYS A 33 -2.01 9.83 -1.21
CA CYS A 33 -1.42 8.49 -1.16
C CYS A 33 -1.30 7.99 0.28
N PHE A 34 -0.87 8.85 1.22
CA PHE A 34 -0.74 8.48 2.62
C PHE A 34 -2.09 8.07 3.22
N TRP A 35 -3.16 8.82 2.98
CA TRP A 35 -4.49 8.42 3.46
C TRP A 35 -4.99 7.12 2.84
N ALA A 36 -4.68 6.88 1.57
CA ALA A 36 -5.00 5.61 0.93
C ALA A 36 -4.21 4.44 1.55
N ARG A 37 -2.93 4.65 1.89
CA ARG A 37 -2.12 3.68 2.65
C ARG A 37 -2.75 3.35 4.00
N GLU A 38 -3.19 4.36 4.75
CA GLU A 38 -3.83 4.15 6.06
C GLU A 38 -5.17 3.42 5.92
N LYS A 39 -5.95 3.74 4.88
CA LYS A 39 -7.18 3.01 4.56
C LYS A 39 -6.89 1.54 4.23
N LEU A 40 -5.89 1.28 3.39
CA LEU A 40 -5.46 -0.07 3.01
C LEU A 40 -5.00 -0.86 4.24
N GLN A 41 -4.25 -0.24 5.15
CA GLN A 41 -3.86 -0.88 6.41
C GLN A 41 -5.09 -1.33 7.20
N LYS A 42 -6.09 -0.46 7.37
CA LYS A 42 -7.32 -0.78 8.12
C LYS A 42 -8.14 -1.89 7.47
N GLU A 43 -8.26 -1.85 6.15
CA GLU A 43 -8.99 -2.87 5.39
C GLU A 43 -8.36 -4.25 5.60
N ILE A 44 -7.04 -4.38 5.45
CA ILE A 44 -6.36 -5.68 5.56
C ILE A 44 -6.15 -6.10 7.04
N ALA A 45 -5.99 -5.15 7.96
CA ALA A 45 -5.84 -5.46 9.38
C ALA A 45 -7.17 -5.83 10.05
N SER A 46 -8.31 -5.35 9.52
CA SER A 46 -9.63 -5.81 9.98
C SER A 46 -9.81 -7.32 9.79
N GLU A 47 -9.17 -7.90 8.78
CA GLU A 47 -9.14 -9.35 8.54
C GLU A 47 -8.25 -10.12 9.55
N ALA A 48 -7.32 -9.43 10.22
CA ALA A 48 -6.18 -10.06 10.90
C ALA A 48 -5.98 -9.62 12.37
N MET A 49 -7.06 -9.46 13.16
CA MET A 49 -7.02 -9.10 14.60
C MET A 49 -6.80 -7.60 14.90
N HIS A 50 -7.67 -6.71 14.40
CA HIS A 50 -7.85 -5.33 14.93
C HIS A 50 -6.53 -4.58 15.26
N SER A 51 -5.53 -4.70 14.39
CA SER A 51 -4.20 -4.12 14.60
C SER A 51 -4.09 -2.74 13.94
N VAL A 52 -3.29 -1.84 14.53
CA VAL A 52 -2.91 -0.56 13.92
C VAL A 52 -1.73 -0.69 12.95
N TYR A 53 -1.21 -1.91 12.76
CA TYR A 53 -0.10 -2.22 11.88
C TYR A 53 -0.54 -3.05 10.68
N PHE A 54 0.29 -3.08 9.62
CA PHE A 54 0.13 -4.09 8.59
C PHE A 54 0.37 -5.50 9.17
N PRO A 55 -0.36 -6.53 8.72
CA PRO A 55 -0.10 -7.89 9.14
C PRO A 55 1.33 -8.35 8.78
N ILE A 56 1.79 -9.41 9.44
CA ILE A 56 3.12 -9.99 9.17
C ILE A 56 3.27 -10.32 7.68
N GLY A 57 4.41 -9.95 7.11
CA GLY A 57 4.71 -10.18 5.69
C GLY A 57 3.99 -9.25 4.72
N LYS A 58 3.33 -8.19 5.20
CA LYS A 58 2.66 -7.17 4.40
C LYS A 58 3.15 -5.77 4.77
N GLN A 59 3.26 -4.88 3.80
CA GLN A 59 3.60 -3.46 4.00
C GLN A 59 3.09 -2.63 2.83
N ALA A 60 2.84 -1.34 3.03
CA ALA A 60 2.65 -0.41 1.92
C ALA A 60 3.45 0.88 2.10
N ILE A 61 3.93 1.44 0.99
CA ILE A 61 4.68 2.70 0.94
C ILE A 61 4.11 3.63 -0.14
N CYS A 62 4.21 4.93 0.10
CA CYS A 62 3.97 5.94 -0.92
C CYS A 62 5.27 6.33 -1.58
N MET A 63 5.38 6.09 -2.88
CA MET A 63 6.58 6.39 -3.66
C MET A 63 6.30 7.49 -4.66
N ARG A 64 7.24 8.43 -4.79
CA ARG A 64 7.21 9.42 -5.87
C ARG A 64 7.48 8.71 -7.19
N PHE A 65 6.62 8.95 -8.18
CA PHE A 65 6.74 8.39 -9.51
C PHE A 65 6.90 9.54 -10.52
N GLU A 66 7.98 9.48 -11.27
CA GLU A 66 8.26 10.34 -12.42
C GLU A 66 8.25 9.45 -13.65
N GLN A 67 7.51 9.88 -14.67
CA GLN A 67 7.25 9.14 -15.90
C GLN A 67 8.03 9.76 -17.04
#